data_AF-A0A9D4BHD7-F1
#
_entry.id   AF-A0A9D4BHD7-F1
#
_cell.length_a   1.000
_cell.length_b   1.000
_cell.length_c   1.000
_cell.angle_alpha   90.00
_cell.angle_beta   90.00
_cell.angle_gamma   90.00
#
_symmetry.space_group_name_H-M   'P 1'
#
loop_
_entity.id
_entity.type
_entity.pdbx_description
1 polymer ?
#
loop_
_entity_poly.entity_id
_entity_poly.type
_entity_poly.pdbx_seq_one_letter_code
_entity_poly.pdbx_strand_id
1 'polypeptide(L)'
;MMVSLINIIATPTVGDVTVATFSTVCDETVATFSTVADLTVSTLSTVGDVTVAILSTVCDVIVATLSTVCDVIVATLSTVCDVTVATLSTVCDVTVATLSTVCDVTVATLSTVCDVRVATLSTVCDVTVATLSTVGDVTVATLSTVCDVTVSTLSTLCDVIVATLCTVGDVTVSTLSTVGDVTVATLSSVCDVIVATMSTVCDVTVATLSTVGDVTVATLSTV
;
A
#
# COMPACT_ATOMS: atom_id res chain seq x y z
N MET A 1 13.09 13.39 -95.71
CA MET A 1 13.35 12.05 -95.12
C MET A 1 13.77 12.25 -93.70
N MET A 2 13.16 11.47 -92.80
CA MET A 2 13.42 11.32 -91.36
C MET A 2 12.80 12.37 -90.42
N VAL A 3 12.05 11.76 -89.49
CA VAL A 3 11.11 12.24 -88.48
C VAL A 3 11.86 12.60 -87.19
N SER A 4 11.14 13.19 -86.24
CA SER A 4 11.46 13.40 -84.81
C SER A 4 12.14 14.73 -84.50
N LEU A 5 11.70 15.50 -83.52
CA LEU A 5 11.25 15.08 -82.20
C LEU A 5 10.23 16.11 -81.69
N ILE A 6 8.99 15.68 -81.41
CA ILE A 6 8.06 16.51 -80.63
C ILE A 6 8.65 16.62 -79.23
N ASN A 7 9.06 17.83 -78.88
CA ASN A 7 9.48 18.18 -77.53
C ASN A 7 8.22 18.18 -76.66
N ILE A 8 7.84 17.01 -76.13
CA ILE A 8 6.85 16.91 -75.06
C ILE A 8 7.51 17.53 -73.85
N ILE A 9 7.21 18.81 -73.60
CA ILE A 9 7.39 19.43 -72.29
C ILE A 9 6.72 18.46 -71.32
N ALA A 10 7.48 17.93 -70.37
CA ALA A 10 7.01 17.05 -69.31
C ALA A 10 6.03 17.82 -68.41
N THR A 11 4.82 18.04 -68.89
CA THR A 11 3.69 18.41 -68.03
C THR A 11 3.34 17.14 -67.27
N PRO A 12 3.39 17.12 -65.93
CA PRO A 12 2.99 15.95 -65.16
C PRO A 12 1.59 15.55 -65.61
N THR A 13 1.43 14.27 -65.94
CA THR A 13 0.11 13.76 -66.30
C THR A 13 -0.79 13.82 -65.07
N VAL A 14 -2.12 13.81 -65.24
CA VAL A 14 -3.05 13.76 -64.10
C VAL A 14 -2.70 12.57 -63.18
N GLY A 15 -2.17 11.47 -63.74
CA GLY A 15 -1.63 10.32 -63.00
C GLY A 15 -0.47 10.68 -62.06
N ASP A 16 0.55 11.39 -62.52
CA ASP A 16 1.72 11.76 -61.70
C ASP A 16 1.33 12.64 -60.51
N VAL A 17 0.42 13.59 -60.74
CA VAL A 17 -0.08 14.46 -59.67
C VAL A 17 -0.87 13.63 -58.64
N THR A 18 -1.70 12.70 -59.10
CA THR A 18 -2.48 11.83 -58.18
C THR A 18 -1.58 10.92 -57.33
N VAL A 19 -0.52 10.35 -57.90
CA VAL A 19 0.45 9.52 -57.15
C VAL A 19 1.17 10.35 -56.09
N ALA A 20 1.68 11.52 -56.46
CA ALA A 20 2.39 12.40 -55.53
C ALA A 20 1.48 12.83 -54.37
N THR A 21 0.24 13.24 -54.66
CA THR A 21 -0.72 13.64 -53.63
C THR A 21 -1.08 12.48 -52.70
N PHE A 22 -1.31 11.27 -53.23
CA PHE A 22 -1.62 10.11 -52.42
C PHE A 22 -0.46 9.72 -51.49
N SER A 23 0.78 9.73 -52.00
CA SER A 23 1.98 9.48 -51.19
C SER A 23 2.07 10.46 -50.02
N THR A 24 1.88 11.76 -50.28
CA THR A 24 1.93 12.77 -49.21
C THR A 24 0.85 12.59 -48.15
N VAL A 25 -0.38 12.25 -48.56
CA VAL A 25 -1.49 11.98 -47.63
C VAL A 25 -1.20 10.73 -46.80
N CYS A 26 -0.61 9.71 -47.41
CA CYS A 26 -0.20 8.49 -46.72
C CYS A 26 0.86 8.74 -45.65
N ASP A 27 1.93 9.46 -45.99
CA ASP A 27 3.01 9.80 -45.05
C ASP A 27 2.48 10.62 -43.87
N GLU A 28 1.61 11.60 -44.14
CA GLU A 28 1.00 12.43 -43.10
C GLU A 28 0.05 11.62 -42.21
N THR A 29 -0.70 10.67 -42.77
CA THR A 29 -1.59 9.78 -42.00
C THR A 29 -0.79 8.84 -41.10
N VAL A 30 0.32 8.27 -41.58
CA VAL A 30 1.20 7.43 -40.76
C VAL A 30 1.86 8.23 -39.64
N ALA A 31 2.37 9.43 -39.94
CA ALA A 31 2.99 10.30 -38.96
C ALA A 31 2.01 10.75 -37.87
N THR A 32 0.79 11.14 -38.26
CA THR A 32 -0.27 11.51 -37.30
C THR A 32 -0.68 10.33 -36.43
N PHE A 33 -0.80 9.12 -36.98
CA PHE A 33 -1.09 7.93 -36.16
C PHE A 33 0.04 7.62 -35.17
N SER A 34 1.30 7.67 -35.59
CA SER A 34 2.46 7.44 -34.71
C SER A 34 2.49 8.44 -33.55
N THR A 35 2.28 9.73 -33.83
CA THR A 35 2.29 10.76 -32.78
C THR A 35 1.15 10.59 -31.79
N VAL A 36 -0.06 10.22 -32.25
CA VAL A 36 -1.18 9.92 -31.37
C VAL A 36 -0.90 8.68 -30.52
N ALA A 37 -0.33 7.62 -31.11
CA ALA A 37 0.08 6.42 -30.40
C ALA A 37 1.07 6.71 -29.27
N ASP A 38 2.15 7.44 -29.57
CA ASP A 38 3.16 7.82 -28.58
C ASP A 38 2.56 8.64 -27.44
N LEU A 39 1.69 9.60 -27.77
CA LEU A 39 0.99 10.41 -26.77
C LEU A 39 0.10 9.54 -25.88
N THR A 40 -0.63 8.58 -26.44
CA THR A 40 -1.50 7.68 -25.66
C THR A 40 -0.69 6.78 -24.72
N VAL A 41 0.45 6.26 -25.17
CA VAL A 41 1.35 5.46 -24.34
C VAL A 41 1.95 6.30 -23.22
N SER A 42 2.45 7.50 -23.53
CA SER A 42 3.06 8.40 -22.56
C SER A 42 2.07 8.86 -21.48
N THR A 43 0.85 9.20 -21.89
CA THR A 43 -0.21 9.60 -20.96
C THR A 43 -0.64 8.45 -20.06
N LEU A 44 -0.79 7.24 -20.59
CA LEU A 44 -1.14 6.07 -19.78
C LEU A 44 -0.06 5.73 -18.75
N SER A 45 1.22 5.74 -19.15
CA SER A 45 2.35 5.54 -18.23
C SER A 45 2.35 6.57 -17.10
N THR A 46 2.19 7.85 -17.43
CA THR A 46 2.14 8.93 -16.44
C THR A 46 0.98 8.75 -15.45
N VAL A 47 -0.21 8.38 -15.95
CA VAL A 47 -1.38 8.13 -15.09
C VAL A 47 -1.16 6.91 -14.19
N GLY A 48 -0.53 5.85 -14.71
CA GLY A 48 -0.16 4.67 -13.93
C GLY A 48 0.78 5.02 -12.78
N ASP A 49 1.86 5.74 -13.05
CA ASP A 49 2.85 6.15 -12.05
C ASP A 49 2.23 7.02 -10.95
N VAL A 50 1.40 7.98 -11.32
CA VAL A 50 0.68 8.84 -10.36
C VAL A 50 -0.25 8.00 -9.48
N THR A 51 -0.96 7.03 -10.06
CA THR A 51 -1.88 6.16 -9.32
C THR A 51 -1.13 5.31 -8.30
N VAL A 52 0.02 4.74 -8.68
CA VAL A 52 0.90 3.98 -7.80
C VAL A 52 1.43 4.85 -6.65
N ALA A 53 1.90 6.06 -6.95
CA ALA A 53 2.41 6.98 -5.94
C ALA A 53 1.35 7.39 -4.90
N ILE A 54 0.12 7.67 -5.36
CA ILE A 54 -1.01 7.98 -4.48
C ILE A 54 -1.31 6.79 -3.57
N LEU A 55 -1.38 5.57 -4.12
CA LEU A 55 -1.70 4.38 -3.35
C LEU A 55 -0.64 4.10 -2.28
N SER A 56 0.64 4.19 -2.64
CA SER A 56 1.76 4.05 -1.69
C SER A 56 1.65 5.06 -0.54
N THR A 57 1.37 6.33 -0.85
CA THR A 57 1.19 7.38 0.17
C THR A 57 0.02 7.07 1.10
N VAL A 58 -1.10 6.60 0.55
CA VAL A 58 -2.28 6.22 1.36
C VAL A 58 -1.96 5.04 2.28
N CYS A 59 -1.26 4.02 1.78
CA CYS A 59 -0.82 2.88 2.58
C CYS A 59 0.06 3.34 3.76
N ASP A 60 1.06 4.19 3.50
CA ASP A 60 1.96 4.70 4.53
C ASP A 60 1.22 5.47 5.63
N VAL A 61 0.27 6.33 5.24
CA VAL A 61 -0.55 7.10 6.19
C VAL A 61 -1.40 6.18 7.07
N ILE A 62 -2.01 5.15 6.49
CA ILE A 62 -2.83 4.19 7.26
C ILE A 62 -1.95 3.43 8.26
N VAL A 63 -0.78 2.96 7.83
CA VAL A 63 0.18 2.26 8.69
C VAL A 63 0.63 3.14 9.85
N ALA A 64 1.04 4.38 9.58
CA ALA A 64 1.50 5.31 10.61
C ALA A 64 0.38 5.64 11.62
N THR A 65 -0.85 5.82 11.13
CA THR A 65 -2.02 6.09 11.98
C THR A 65 -2.30 4.91 12.90
N LEU A 66 -2.27 3.69 12.36
CA LEU A 66 -2.55 2.49 13.14
C LEU A 66 -1.47 2.22 14.19
N SER A 67 -0.19 2.40 13.84
CA SER A 67 0.92 2.31 14.80
C SER A 67 0.71 3.28 15.97
N THR A 68 0.36 4.53 15.68
CA THR A 68 0.11 5.54 16.72
C THR A 68 -1.06 5.14 17.62
N VAL A 69 -2.15 4.62 17.06
CA VAL A 69 -3.30 4.14 17.84
C VAL A 69 -2.91 2.97 18.73
N CYS A 70 -2.13 2.03 18.21
CA CYS A 70 -1.62 0.89 18.96
C CYS A 70 -0.76 1.32 20.15
N ASP A 71 0.19 2.24 19.94
CA ASP A 71 1.05 2.76 21.00
C ASP A 71 0.24 3.43 22.12
N VAL A 72 -0.78 4.22 21.75
CA VAL A 72 -1.66 4.88 22.73
C VAL A 72 -2.45 3.86 23.55
N ILE A 73 -2.98 2.81 22.92
CA ILE A 73 -3.74 1.78 23.65
C ILE A 73 -2.82 1.04 24.62
N VAL A 74 -1.63 0.64 24.17
CA VAL A 74 -0.62 -0.04 25.00
C VAL A 74 -0.23 0.81 26.21
N ALA A 75 0.10 2.09 25.98
CA ALA A 75 0.48 3.01 27.07
C ALA A 75 -0.66 3.24 28.07
N THR A 76 -1.89 3.38 27.58
CA THR A 76 -3.07 3.55 28.44
C THR A 76 -3.29 2.32 29.31
N LEU A 77 -3.20 1.12 28.74
CA LEU A 77 -3.39 -0.12 29.48
C LEU A 77 -2.30 -0.33 30.54
N SER A 78 -1.04 -0.05 30.21
CA SER A 78 0.06 -0.07 31.17
C SER A 78 -0.21 0.84 32.36
N THR A 79 -0.67 2.08 32.10
CA THR A 79 -0.99 3.03 33.16
C THR A 79 -2.12 2.53 34.06
N VAL A 80 -3.18 1.96 33.48
CA VAL A 80 -4.30 1.39 34.24
C VAL A 80 -3.84 0.22 35.12
N CYS A 81 -2.96 -0.63 34.58
CA CYS A 81 -2.36 -1.74 35.30
C CYS A 81 -1.55 -1.28 36.51
N ASP A 82 -0.65 -0.31 36.32
CA ASP A 82 0.18 0.25 37.39
C ASP A 82 -0.67 0.86 38.52
N VAL A 83 -1.69 1.64 38.17
CA VAL A 83 -2.61 2.25 39.13
C VAL A 83 -3.38 1.18 39.92
N THR A 84 -3.82 0.12 39.25
CA THR A 84 -4.57 -0.97 39.90
C THR A 84 -3.70 -1.73 40.90
N VAL A 85 -2.47 -2.06 40.50
CA VAL A 85 -1.48 -2.71 41.37
C VAL A 85 -1.15 -1.86 42.59
N ALA A 86 -0.86 -0.56 42.39
CA ALA A 86 -0.56 0.36 43.49
C ALA A 86 -1.72 0.52 44.48
N THR A 87 -2.95 0.61 43.95
CA THR A 87 -4.17 0.72 44.78
C THR A 87 -4.35 -0.53 45.64
N LEU A 88 -4.17 -1.71 45.06
CA LEU A 88 -4.34 -2.97 45.79
C LEU A 88 -3.28 -3.16 46.88
N SER A 89 -2.01 -2.83 46.58
CA SER A 89 -0.93 -2.82 47.58
C SER A 89 -1.26 -1.91 48.76
N THR A 90 -1.75 -0.69 48.49
CA THR A 90 -2.16 0.25 49.55
C THR A 90 -3.30 -0.30 50.41
N VAL A 91 -4.29 -0.96 49.80
CA VAL A 91 -5.42 -1.58 50.53
C VAL A 91 -4.93 -2.73 51.42
N CYS A 92 -4.02 -3.57 50.93
CA CYS A 92 -3.41 -4.64 51.71
C CYS A 92 -2.67 -4.09 52.95
N ASP A 93 -1.83 -3.07 52.76
CA ASP A 93 -1.07 -2.45 53.84
C ASP A 93 -1.96 -1.83 54.92
N VAL A 94 -3.00 -1.09 54.51
CA VAL A 94 -3.98 -0.48 55.44
C VAL A 94 -4.74 -1.55 56.23
N THR A 95 -5.11 -2.66 55.58
CA THR A 95 -5.84 -3.75 56.24
C THR A 95 -4.97 -4.43 57.29
N VAL A 96 -3.71 -4.71 56.95
CA VAL A 96 -2.72 -5.28 57.88
C VAL A 96 -2.48 -4.36 59.07
N ALA A 97 -2.25 -3.07 58.84
CA ALA A 97 -2.04 -2.08 59.90
C ALA A 97 -3.23 -2.00 60.85
N THR A 98 -4.46 -1.94 60.29
CA THR A 98 -5.70 -1.89 61.08
C THR A 98 -5.84 -3.12 61.98
N LEU A 99 -5.58 -4.32 61.43
CA LEU A 99 -5.66 -5.56 62.19
C LEU A 99 -4.62 -5.61 63.32
N SER A 100 -3.38 -5.16 63.06
CA SER A 100 -2.35 -5.04 64.09
C SER A 100 -2.81 -4.16 65.25
N THR A 101 -3.37 -2.97 64.97
CA THR A 101 -3.90 -2.09 66.03
C THR A 101 -5.05 -2.72 66.82
N VAL A 102 -5.96 -3.44 66.15
CA VAL A 102 -7.07 -4.14 66.85
C VAL A 102 -6.52 -5.23 67.77
N CYS A 103 -5.51 -5.97 67.30
CA CYS A 103 -4.82 -6.98 68.09
C CYS A 103 -4.13 -6.39 69.32
N ASP A 104 -3.38 -5.30 69.16
CA ASP A 104 -2.69 -4.60 70.26
C ASP A 104 -3.69 -4.11 71.32
N VAL A 105 -4.80 -3.50 70.91
CA VAL A 105 -5.86 -3.05 71.82
C VAL A 105 -6.51 -4.22 72.56
N THR A 106 -6.73 -5.34 71.87
CA THR A 106 -7.33 -6.54 72.47
C THR A 106 -6.39 -7.20 73.47
N VAL A 107 -5.09 -7.27 73.17
CA VAL A 107 -4.05 -7.74 74.08
C VAL A 107 -3.95 -6.86 75.32
N ALA A 108 -3.89 -5.52 75.13
CA ALA A 108 -3.80 -4.57 76.23
C ALA A 108 -4.99 -4.68 77.19
N THR A 109 -6.21 -4.82 76.67
CA THR A 109 -7.42 -5.00 77.49
C THR A 109 -7.43 -6.33 78.24
N LEU A 110 -7.02 -7.45 77.62
CA LEU A 110 -6.99 -8.78 78.25
C LEU A 110 -5.82 -9.00 79.22
N SER A 111 -4.75 -8.22 79.13
CA SER A 111 -3.61 -8.28 80.06
C SER A 111 -4.03 -8.05 81.52
N THR A 112 -5.17 -7.41 81.74
CA THR A 112 -5.77 -7.23 83.07
C THR A 112 -6.41 -8.50 83.65
N VAL A 113 -6.56 -9.57 82.85
CA VAL A 113 -7.37 -10.76 83.19
C VAL A 113 -6.55 -12.06 83.29
N CYS A 114 -5.51 -12.33 82.47
CA CYS A 114 -4.54 -13.45 82.63
C CYS A 114 -3.45 -13.51 81.52
N ASP A 115 -2.18 -13.79 81.86
CA ASP A 115 -1.03 -13.81 80.92
C ASP A 115 -1.07 -14.89 79.83
N VAL A 116 -1.54 -16.10 80.14
CA VAL A 116 -1.54 -17.22 79.16
C VAL A 116 -2.46 -16.92 77.97
N ARG A 117 -3.59 -16.24 78.23
CA ARG A 117 -4.58 -15.92 77.19
C ARG A 117 -4.10 -14.81 76.27
N VAL A 118 -3.26 -13.91 76.79
CA VAL A 118 -2.56 -12.87 76.01
C VAL A 118 -1.57 -13.50 75.04
N ALA A 119 -0.74 -14.44 75.50
CA ALA A 119 0.28 -15.07 74.66
C ALA A 119 -0.35 -15.77 73.45
N THR A 120 -1.40 -16.57 73.65
CA THR A 120 -2.11 -17.26 72.55
C THR A 120 -2.75 -16.27 71.57
N LEU A 121 -3.38 -15.20 72.08
CA LEU A 121 -4.03 -14.21 71.22
C LEU A 121 -3.01 -13.43 70.36
N SER A 122 -1.88 -13.05 70.95
CA SER A 122 -0.76 -12.42 70.22
C SER A 122 -0.29 -13.33 69.07
N THR A 123 -0.11 -14.63 69.33
CA THR A 123 0.34 -15.56 68.28
C THR A 123 -0.67 -15.68 67.14
N VAL A 124 -1.96 -15.75 67.46
CA VAL A 124 -3.03 -15.79 66.45
C VAL A 124 -3.04 -14.51 65.62
N CYS A 125 -2.88 -13.35 66.25
CA CYS A 125 -2.80 -12.06 65.60
C CYS A 125 -1.60 -11.97 64.63
N ASP A 126 -0.41 -12.34 65.08
CA ASP A 126 0.81 -12.33 64.27
C ASP A 126 0.67 -13.24 63.04
N VAL A 127 0.14 -14.46 63.24
CA VAL A 127 -0.11 -15.40 62.14
C VAL A 127 -1.13 -14.86 61.15
N THR A 128 -2.19 -14.21 61.64
CA THR A 128 -3.24 -13.64 60.77
C THR A 128 -2.69 -12.50 59.92
N VAL A 129 -1.92 -11.58 60.54
CA VAL A 129 -1.25 -10.48 59.85
C VAL A 129 -0.29 -11.02 58.78
N ALA A 130 0.59 -11.96 59.14
CA ALA A 130 1.57 -12.53 58.20
C ALA A 130 0.89 -13.24 57.01
N THR A 131 -0.20 -13.97 57.27
CA THR A 131 -0.97 -14.64 56.22
C THR A 131 -1.59 -13.62 55.27
N LEU A 132 -2.16 -12.53 55.79
CA LEU A 132 -2.82 -11.51 54.98
C LEU A 132 -1.82 -10.72 54.11
N SER A 133 -0.66 -10.37 54.66
CA SER A 133 0.44 -9.78 53.89
C SER A 133 0.86 -10.68 52.72
N THR A 134 1.06 -11.97 52.99
CA THR A 134 1.45 -12.94 51.95
C THR A 134 0.41 -13.05 50.84
N VAL A 135 -0.88 -13.10 51.19
CA VAL A 135 -1.97 -13.14 50.19
C VAL A 135 -2.01 -11.86 49.36
N GLY A 136 -1.82 -10.70 49.99
CA GLY A 136 -1.73 -9.41 49.29
C GLY A 136 -0.60 -9.38 48.26
N ASP A 137 0.61 -9.75 48.69
CA ASP A 137 1.80 -9.79 47.83
C ASP A 137 1.63 -10.71 46.62
N VAL A 138 1.11 -11.92 46.85
CA VAL A 138 0.83 -12.89 45.77
C VAL A 138 -0.21 -12.35 44.79
N THR A 139 -1.25 -11.67 45.29
CA THR A 139 -2.30 -11.11 44.44
C THR A 139 -1.74 -9.98 43.56
N VAL A 140 -0.95 -9.09 44.15
CA VAL A 140 -0.26 -8.00 43.43
C VAL A 140 0.67 -8.55 42.36
N ALA A 141 1.52 -9.53 42.71
CA ALA A 141 2.47 -10.13 41.76
C ALA A 141 1.76 -10.83 40.59
N THR A 142 0.66 -11.53 40.88
CA THR A 142 -0.14 -12.21 39.84
C THR A 142 -0.76 -11.20 38.89
N LEU A 143 -1.33 -10.10 39.41
CA LEU A 143 -1.94 -9.06 38.59
C LEU A 143 -0.92 -8.35 37.70
N SER A 144 0.26 -8.02 38.26
CA SER A 144 1.37 -7.46 37.48
C SER A 144 1.75 -8.36 36.30
N THR A 145 1.88 -9.66 36.55
CA THR A 145 2.22 -10.64 35.50
C THR A 145 1.15 -10.69 34.40
N VAL A 146 -0.13 -10.70 34.77
CA VAL A 146 -1.25 -10.70 33.80
C VAL A 146 -1.23 -9.41 32.96
N CYS A 147 -0.97 -8.28 33.59
CA CYS A 147 -0.84 -6.98 32.93
C CYS A 147 0.29 -6.98 31.90
N ASP A 148 1.49 -7.40 32.29
CA ASP A 148 2.66 -7.46 31.42
C ASP A 148 2.42 -8.37 30.19
N VAL A 149 1.84 -9.54 30.41
CA VAL A 149 1.49 -10.47 29.33
C VAL A 149 0.46 -9.87 28.38
N THR A 150 -0.55 -9.17 28.91
CA THR A 150 -1.61 -8.55 28.10
C THR A 150 -1.03 -7.44 27.22
N VAL A 151 -0.20 -6.56 27.81
CA VAL A 151 0.48 -5.47 27.10
C VAL A 151 1.39 -6.02 25.99
N SER A 152 2.21 -7.03 26.31
CA SER A 152 3.10 -7.67 25.33
C SER A 152 2.34 -8.33 24.18
N THR A 153 1.25 -9.03 24.48
CA THR A 153 0.40 -9.67 23.46
C THR A 153 -0.23 -8.63 22.54
N LEU A 154 -0.67 -7.49 23.07
CA LEU A 154 -1.25 -6.44 22.25
C LEU A 154 -0.22 -5.76 21.35
N SER A 155 0.98 -5.49 21.88
CA SER A 155 2.10 -4.94 21.10
C SER A 155 2.44 -5.84 19.91
N THR A 156 2.61 -7.14 20.16
CA THR A 156 2.93 -8.10 19.09
C THR A 156 1.82 -8.22 18.06
N LEU A 157 0.54 -8.17 18.47
CA LEU A 157 -0.59 -8.14 17.55
C LEU A 157 -0.56 -6.90 16.65
N CYS A 158 -0.28 -5.73 17.23
CA CYS A 158 -0.15 -4.47 16.51
C CYS A 158 0.97 -4.53 15.45
N ASP A 159 2.15 -5.05 15.83
CA ASP A 159 3.27 -5.22 14.90
C ASP A 159 2.91 -6.14 13.73
N VAL A 160 2.21 -7.25 14.00
CA VAL A 160 1.77 -8.20 12.96
C VAL A 160 0.77 -7.57 12.01
N ILE A 161 -0.20 -6.79 12.51
CA ILE A 161 -1.19 -6.11 11.66
C ILE A 161 -0.49 -5.10 10.75
N VAL A 162 0.42 -4.29 11.31
CA VAL A 162 1.20 -3.32 10.53
C VAL A 162 2.02 -4.01 9.43
N ALA A 163 2.78 -5.05 9.79
CA ALA A 163 3.61 -5.78 8.83
C ALA A 163 2.78 -6.42 7.70
N THR A 164 1.61 -6.98 8.04
CA THR A 164 0.69 -7.56 7.06
C THR A 164 0.17 -6.50 6.09
N LEU A 165 -0.19 -5.31 6.60
CA LEU A 165 -0.72 -4.24 5.78
C LEU A 165 0.34 -3.67 4.83
N CYS A 166 1.59 -3.50 5.30
CA CYS A 166 2.72 -3.11 4.43
C CYS A 166 2.90 -4.13 3.29
N THR A 167 2.91 -5.42 3.62
CA THR A 167 3.08 -6.48 2.61
C THR A 167 1.96 -6.47 1.57
N VAL A 168 0.70 -6.27 1.98
CA VAL A 168 -0.44 -6.16 1.07
C VAL A 168 -0.34 -4.91 0.19
N GLY A 169 0.06 -3.77 0.76
CA GLY A 169 0.29 -2.53 0.03
C GLY A 169 1.35 -2.70 -1.07
N ASP A 170 2.51 -3.25 -0.71
CA ASP A 170 3.63 -3.49 -1.63
C ASP A 170 3.25 -4.42 -2.79
N VAL A 171 2.55 -5.53 -2.50
CA VAL A 171 2.08 -6.47 -3.52
C VAL A 171 1.09 -5.80 -4.46
N THR A 172 0.18 -4.97 -3.93
CA THR A 172 -0.82 -4.27 -4.73
C THR A 172 -0.18 -3.27 -5.68
N VAL A 173 0.77 -2.47 -5.17
CA VAL A 173 1.55 -1.51 -5.97
C VAL A 173 2.35 -2.23 -7.07
N SER A 174 3.09 -3.27 -6.71
CA SER A 174 3.91 -4.05 -7.65
C SER A 174 3.07 -4.68 -8.78
N THR A 175 1.91 -5.23 -8.42
CA THR A 175 0.98 -5.82 -9.40
C THR A 175 0.45 -4.76 -10.36
N LEU A 176 0.06 -3.59 -9.86
CA LEU A 176 -0.46 -2.52 -10.69
C LEU A 176 0.60 -1.98 -11.66
N SER A 177 1.84 -1.77 -11.20
CA SER A 177 2.97 -1.38 -12.05
C SER A 177 3.19 -2.39 -13.16
N THR A 178 3.24 -3.69 -12.84
CA THR A 178 3.45 -4.75 -13.83
C THR A 178 2.33 -4.78 -14.88
N VAL A 179 1.07 -4.64 -14.46
CA VAL A 179 -0.08 -4.59 -15.38
C VAL A 179 -0.01 -3.36 -16.28
N GLY A 180 0.38 -2.20 -15.71
CA GLY A 180 0.60 -0.97 -16.46
C GLY A 180 1.65 -1.13 -17.56
N ASP A 181 2.82 -1.67 -17.20
CA ASP A 181 3.94 -1.90 -18.12
C ASP A 181 3.55 -2.84 -19.27
N VAL A 182 2.87 -3.95 -18.97
CA VAL A 182 2.39 -4.90 -19.98
C VAL A 182 1.38 -4.23 -20.92
N THR A 183 0.49 -3.40 -20.37
CA THR A 183 -0.51 -2.68 -21.18
C THR A 183 0.16 -1.70 -22.14
N VAL A 184 1.13 -0.92 -21.64
CA VAL A 184 1.93 0.01 -22.44
C VAL A 184 2.71 -0.72 -23.54
N ALA A 185 3.39 -1.81 -23.21
CA ALA A 185 4.15 -2.60 -24.17
C ALA A 185 3.26 -3.20 -25.28
N THR A 186 2.08 -3.71 -24.89
CA THR A 186 1.11 -4.27 -25.84
C THR A 186 0.58 -3.19 -26.79
N LEU A 187 0.23 -2.02 -26.26
CA LEU A 187 -0.28 -0.92 -27.09
C LEU A 187 0.79 -0.43 -28.08
N SER A 188 2.03 -0.28 -27.61
CA SER A 188 3.17 0.08 -28.47
C SER A 188 3.36 -0.90 -29.63
N SER A 189 3.35 -2.21 -29.34
CA SER A 189 3.46 -3.23 -30.39
C SER A 189 2.30 -3.21 -31.38
N VAL A 190 1.06 -2.96 -30.92
CA VAL A 190 -0.11 -2.81 -31.81
C VAL A 190 0.06 -1.59 -32.71
N CYS A 191 0.54 -0.47 -32.17
CA CYS A 191 0.80 0.75 -32.94
C CYS A 191 1.85 0.52 -34.01
N ASP A 192 2.96 -0.16 -33.70
CA ASP A 192 4.00 -0.52 -34.68
C ASP A 192 3.43 -1.36 -35.83
N VAL A 193 2.60 -2.36 -35.52
CA VAL A 193 1.95 -3.20 -36.54
C VAL A 193 1.01 -2.40 -37.44
N ILE A 194 0.22 -1.50 -36.86
CA ILE A 194 -0.70 -0.65 -37.63
C ILE A 194 0.09 0.30 -38.55
N VAL A 195 1.14 0.93 -38.03
CA VAL A 195 2.03 1.80 -38.82
C VAL A 195 2.65 1.03 -39.99
N ALA A 196 3.25 -0.14 -39.74
CA ALA A 196 3.87 -0.95 -40.79
C ALA A 196 2.84 -1.42 -41.85
N THR A 197 1.64 -1.79 -41.41
CA THR A 197 0.55 -2.19 -42.32
C THR A 197 0.11 -1.01 -43.19
N MET A 198 -0.06 0.17 -42.60
CA MET A 198 -0.44 1.38 -43.35
C MET A 198 0.62 1.76 -44.38
N SER A 199 1.91 1.76 -44.00
CA SER A 199 3.01 1.99 -44.94
C SER A 199 2.98 1.00 -46.11
N THR A 200 2.76 -0.29 -45.84
CA THR A 200 2.67 -1.31 -46.90
C THR A 200 1.49 -1.06 -47.85
N VAL A 201 0.32 -0.72 -47.30
CA VAL A 201 -0.87 -0.39 -48.10
C VAL A 201 -0.61 0.84 -48.97
N CYS A 202 0.07 1.84 -48.42
CA CYS A 202 0.47 3.04 -49.14
C CYS A 202 1.39 2.71 -50.32
N ASP A 203 2.45 1.93 -50.10
CA ASP A 203 3.39 1.52 -51.14
C ASP A 203 2.71 0.75 -52.28
N VAL A 204 1.85 -0.21 -51.94
CA VAL A 204 1.10 -1.00 -52.93
C VAL A 204 0.13 -0.12 -53.74
N THR A 205 -0.55 0.82 -53.08
CA THR A 205 -1.50 1.72 -53.74
C THR A 205 -0.78 2.70 -54.67
N VAL A 206 0.37 3.24 -54.24
CA VAL A 206 1.24 4.07 -55.09
C VAL A 206 1.70 3.29 -56.33
N ALA A 207 2.23 2.07 -56.15
CA ALA A 207 2.72 1.26 -57.26
C ALA A 207 1.63 0.90 -58.27
N THR A 208 0.43 0.56 -57.79
CA THR A 208 -0.72 0.25 -58.66
C THR A 208 -1.20 1.48 -59.42
N LEU A 209 -1.29 2.64 -58.78
CA LEU A 209 -1.72 3.88 -59.42
C LEU A 209 -0.71 4.34 -60.50
N SER A 210 0.59 4.20 -60.24
CA SER A 210 1.64 4.45 -61.23
C SER A 210 1.50 3.52 -62.44
N THR A 211 1.30 2.22 -62.21
CA THR A 211 1.14 1.22 -63.30
C THR A 211 -0.09 1.52 -64.16
N VAL A 212 -1.21 1.89 -63.54
CA VAL A 212 -2.43 2.29 -64.25
C VAL A 212 -2.19 3.56 -65.06
N GLY A 213 -1.50 4.55 -64.48
CA GLY A 213 -1.05 5.76 -65.17
C GLY A 213 -0.27 5.45 -66.45
N ASP A 214 0.77 4.63 -66.34
CA ASP A 214 1.60 4.22 -67.49
C ASP A 214 0.79 3.55 -68.60
N VAL A 215 -0.13 2.63 -68.23
CA VAL A 215 -1.01 1.95 -69.19
C VAL A 215 -1.97 2.93 -69.89
N THR A 216 -2.53 3.90 -69.15
CA THR A 216 -3.42 4.92 -69.75
C THR A 216 -2.68 5.84 -70.72
N VAL A 217 -1.45 6.24 -70.40
CA VAL A 217 -0.60 7.04 -71.30
C VAL A 217 -0.25 6.24 -72.56
N ALA A 218 0.16 4.97 -72.40
CA ALA A 218 0.51 4.10 -73.51
C ALA A 218 -0.69 3.89 -74.47
N THR A 219 -1.88 3.61 -73.93
CA THR A 219 -3.10 3.43 -74.74
C THR A 219 -3.52 4.70 -75.47
N LEU A 220 -3.45 5.87 -74.84
CA LEU A 220 -3.78 7.14 -75.49
C LEU A 220 -2.76 7.54 -76.57
N SER A 221 -1.50 7.13 -76.42
CA SER A 221 -0.46 7.39 -77.44
C SER A 221 -0.56 6.50 -78.69
N THR A 222 -1.34 5.42 -78.62
CA THR A 222 -1.59 4.49 -79.73
C THR A 222 -2.86 4.76 -80.53
N VAL A 223 -3.67 5.75 -80.12
CA VAL A 223 -4.90 6.22 -80.79
C VAL A 223 -4.63 7.55 -81.47
#